data_AF-A0A4P9XP79-F1
#
_entry.id   AF-A0A4P9XP79-F1
#
_cell.length_a   1.000
_cell.length_b   1.000
_cell.length_c   1.000
_cell.angle_alpha   90.00
_cell.angle_beta   90.00
_cell.angle_gamma   90.00
#
_symmetry.space_group_name_H-M   'P 1'
#
loop_
_entity.id
_entity.type
_entity.pdbx_description
1 polymer ?
#
loop_
_entity_poly.entity_id
_entity_poly.type
_entity_poly.pdbx_seq_one_letter_code
_entity_poly.pdbx_strand_id
1 'polypeptide(L)'
;MHRFTKGLIVSGAIIGVGVLLHRYTVPSEEAFIKSLPEEVRERLSAQQDEQRRRKQALMDHLAKNAASDRPAWEVLTTVDGAAKDSRQPPT
;
A
#
# COMPACT_ATOMS: atom_id res chain seq x y z
N MET A 1 -31.83 -25.60 7.09
CA MET A 1 -31.64 -24.29 6.43
C MET A 1 -31.73 -23.08 7.36
N HIS A 2 -32.67 -23.01 8.31
CA HIS A 2 -32.89 -21.82 9.16
C HIS A 2 -31.67 -21.32 9.99
N ARG A 3 -30.77 -22.23 10.42
CA ARG A 3 -29.59 -21.87 11.22
C ARG A 3 -28.49 -21.18 10.40
N PHE A 4 -28.37 -21.55 9.13
CA PHE A 4 -27.41 -20.93 8.20
C PHE A 4 -27.82 -19.49 7.85
N THR A 5 -29.11 -19.25 7.61
CA THR A 5 -29.63 -17.90 7.33
C THR A 5 -29.38 -16.95 8.50
N LYS A 6 -29.59 -17.41 9.74
CA LYS A 6 -29.28 -16.62 10.94
C LYS A 6 -27.79 -16.31 11.06
N GLY A 7 -26.92 -17.27 10.77
CA GLY A 7 -25.47 -17.05 10.79
C GLY A 7 -25.02 -15.99 9.79
N LEU A 8 -25.54 -16.04 8.55
CA LEU A 8 -25.24 -15.06 7.50
C LEU A 8 -25.71 -13.63 7.84
N ILE A 9 -26.89 -13.51 8.46
CA ILE A 9 -27.42 -12.22 8.89
C ILE A 9 -26.54 -11.63 10.01
N VAL A 10 -26.13 -12.45 10.99
CA VAL A 10 -25.28 -11.99 12.10
C VAL A 10 -23.89 -11.60 11.60
N SER A 11 -23.26 -12.39 10.73
CA SER A 11 -21.95 -12.04 10.17
C SER A 11 -22.02 -10.77 9.30
N GLY A 12 -23.07 -10.65 8.48
CA GLY A 12 -23.33 -9.44 7.70
C GLY A 12 -23.54 -8.21 8.57
N ALA A 13 -24.25 -8.35 9.70
CA ALA A 13 -24.44 -7.27 10.67
C ALA A 13 -23.12 -6.83 11.31
N ILE A 14 -22.26 -7.77 11.72
CA ILE A 14 -20.95 -7.44 12.32
C ILE A 14 -20.06 -6.69 11.32
N ILE A 15 -19.98 -7.16 10.07
CA ILE A 15 -19.20 -6.50 9.02
C ILE A 15 -19.79 -5.12 8.72
N GLY A 16 -21.12 -5.02 8.59
CA GLY A 16 -21.82 -3.76 8.35
C GLY A 16 -21.57 -2.72 9.44
N VAL A 17 -21.61 -3.13 10.71
CA VAL A 17 -21.26 -2.27 11.85
C VAL A 17 -19.81 -1.84 11.79
N GLY A 18 -18.88 -2.74 11.47
CA GLY A 18 -17.47 -2.41 11.31
C GLY A 18 -17.22 -1.35 10.24
N VAL A 19 -17.87 -1.49 9.07
CA VAL A 19 -17.77 -0.51 7.97
C VAL A 19 -18.41 0.82 8.35
N LEU A 20 -19.57 0.79 9.02
CA LEU A 20 -20.27 2.00 9.47
C LEU A 20 -19.43 2.76 10.49
N LEU A 21 -18.85 2.05 11.45
CA LEU A 21 -17.97 2.62 12.47
C LEU A 21 -16.71 3.21 11.80
N HIS A 22 -16.04 2.45 10.93
CA HIS A 22 -14.88 2.93 10.18
C HIS A 22 -15.17 4.23 9.41
N ARG A 23 -16.33 4.30 8.73
CA ARG A 23 -16.74 5.50 8.00
C ARG A 23 -17.02 6.70 8.91
N TYR A 24 -17.42 6.45 10.16
CA TYR A 24 -17.74 7.50 11.11
C TYR A 24 -16.52 7.95 11.92
N THR A 25 -15.58 7.06 12.23
CA THR A 25 -14.40 7.39 13.07
C THR A 25 -13.18 7.83 12.27
N VAL A 26 -13.05 7.40 11.02
CA VAL A 26 -11.90 7.74 10.17
C VAL A 26 -12.38 8.62 9.02
N PRO A 27 -11.93 9.88 8.91
CA PRO A 27 -12.18 10.66 7.69
C PRO A 27 -11.56 9.90 6.52
N SER A 28 -12.32 9.71 5.44
CA SER A 28 -11.80 9.10 4.20
C SER A 28 -10.51 9.78 3.77
N GLU A 29 -9.59 9.06 3.12
CA GLU A 29 -8.27 9.61 2.71
C GLU A 29 -8.40 10.99 2.04
N GLU A 30 -9.42 11.20 1.20
CA GLU A 30 -9.67 12.50 0.56
C GLU A 30 -10.08 13.61 1.53
N ALA A 31 -10.88 13.28 2.55
CA ALA A 31 -11.28 14.22 3.60
C ALA A 31 -10.10 14.52 4.54
N PHE A 32 -9.26 13.52 4.82
CA PHE A 32 -8.02 13.69 5.58
C PHE A 32 -7.01 14.57 4.82
N ILE A 33 -6.80 14.32 3.52
CA ILE A 33 -5.94 15.14 2.64
C ILE A 33 -6.52 16.55 2.49
N LYS A 34 -7.83 16.75 2.57
CA LYS A 34 -8.47 18.08 2.66
C LYS A 34 -8.32 18.78 4.00
N SER A 35 -8.24 18.03 5.09
CA SER A 35 -7.90 18.60 6.41
C SER A 35 -6.42 18.91 6.60
N LEU A 36 -5.54 18.34 5.77
CA LEU A 36 -4.11 18.54 5.85
C LEU A 36 -3.72 19.95 5.31
N PRO A 37 -2.80 20.68 5.99
CA PRO A 37 -2.32 21.99 5.55
C PRO A 37 -1.72 21.95 4.13
N GLU A 38 -1.85 23.06 3.39
CA GLU A 38 -1.46 23.18 1.98
C GLU A 38 0.01 22.79 1.72
N GLU A 39 0.91 23.09 2.64
CA GLU A 39 2.33 22.68 2.59
C GLU A 39 2.53 21.16 2.56
N VAL A 40 1.65 20.38 3.20
CA VAL A 40 1.78 18.92 3.24
C VAL A 40 1.29 18.31 1.94
N ARG A 41 0.33 18.94 1.25
CA ARG A 41 -0.16 18.50 -0.06
C ARG A 41 0.90 18.64 -1.14
N GLU A 42 1.66 19.74 -1.14
CA GLU A 42 2.76 19.94 -2.08
C GLU A 42 3.91 18.97 -1.85
N ARG A 43 4.21 18.64 -0.58
CA ARG A 43 5.21 17.61 -0.26
C ARG A 43 4.71 16.21 -0.62
N LEU A 44 3.42 15.93 -0.45
CA LEU A 44 2.83 14.64 -0.79
C LEU A 44 2.77 14.42 -2.30
N SER A 45 2.41 15.45 -3.09
CA SER A 45 2.43 15.36 -4.56
C SER A 45 3.85 15.17 -5.09
N ALA A 46 4.82 15.92 -4.56
CA ALA A 46 6.24 15.75 -4.91
C ALA A 46 6.77 14.35 -4.58
N GLN A 47 6.38 13.78 -3.43
CA GLN A 47 6.81 12.43 -3.03
C GLN A 47 6.05 11.31 -3.75
N GLN A 48 4.79 11.53 -4.16
CA GLN A 48 4.00 10.52 -4.86
C GLN A 48 4.62 10.14 -6.20
N ASP A 49 5.12 11.11 -6.96
CA ASP A 49 5.78 10.83 -8.25
C ASP A 49 7.07 10.03 -8.06
N GLU A 50 7.85 10.37 -7.04
CA GLU A 50 9.08 9.64 -6.72
C GLU A 50 8.78 8.21 -6.24
N GLN A 51 7.73 8.04 -5.42
CA GLN A 51 7.29 6.71 -4.99
C GLN A 51 6.73 5.86 -6.13
N ARG A 52 5.98 6.46 -7.06
CA ARG A 52 5.48 5.77 -8.26
C ARG A 52 6.62 5.28 -9.13
N ARG A 53 7.65 6.11 -9.35
CA ARG A 53 8.86 5.73 -10.09
C ARG A 53 9.62 4.59 -9.41
N ARG A 54 9.80 4.67 -8.08
CA ARG A 54 10.43 3.59 -7.30
C ARG A 54 9.64 2.29 -7.40
N LYS A 55 8.31 2.35 -7.26
CA LYS A 55 7.43 1.18 -7.40
C LYS A 55 7.47 0.59 -8.81
N GLN A 56 7.48 1.42 -9.86
CA GLN A 56 7.62 0.94 -11.24
C GLN A 56 8.96 0.25 -11.47
N ALA A 57 10.07 0.85 -11.02
CA ALA A 57 11.39 0.23 -11.13
C ALA A 57 11.42 -1.13 -10.41
N LEU A 58 10.85 -1.21 -9.19
CA LEU A 58 10.74 -2.48 -8.46
C LEU A 58 9.93 -3.52 -9.23
N MET A 59 8.79 -3.13 -9.82
CA MET A 59 7.96 -4.04 -10.61
C MET A 59 8.66 -4.52 -11.88
N ASP A 60 9.42 -3.66 -12.56
CA ASP A 60 10.21 -4.04 -13.73
C ASP A 60 11.31 -5.05 -13.36
N HIS A 61 11.97 -4.85 -12.20
CA HIS A 61 12.92 -5.82 -11.68
C HIS A 61 12.24 -7.14 -11.29
N LEU A 62 11.08 -7.08 -10.65
CA LEU A 62 10.32 -8.26 -10.27
C LEU A 62 9.86 -9.05 -11.51
N ALA A 63 9.39 -8.37 -12.55
CA ALA A 63 8.95 -8.99 -13.79
C ALA A 63 10.11 -9.68 -14.54
N LYS A 64 11.27 -9.02 -14.63
CA LYS A 64 12.48 -9.62 -15.23
C LYS A 64 12.97 -10.82 -14.45
N ASN A 65 12.89 -10.78 -13.12
CA ASN A 65 13.29 -11.89 -12.27
C ASN A 65 12.27 -13.03 -12.23
N ALA A 66 10.96 -12.73 -12.31
CA ALA A 66 9.92 -13.74 -12.43
C ALA A 66 10.01 -14.53 -13.74
N ALA A 67 10.53 -13.91 -14.80
CA ALA A 67 10.86 -14.57 -16.05
C ALA A 67 12.22 -15.31 -16.01
N SER A 68 12.99 -15.16 -14.94
CA SER A 68 14.28 -15.83 -14.75
C SER A 68 14.09 -17.14 -13.98
N ASP A 69 14.89 -18.15 -14.31
CA ASP A 69 14.88 -19.47 -13.70
C ASP A 69 15.49 -19.50 -12.27
N ARG A 70 15.82 -18.31 -11.74
CA ARG A 70 16.46 -18.17 -10.43
C ARG A 70 15.42 -18.14 -9.31
N PRO A 71 15.68 -18.81 -8.18
CA PRO A 71 14.71 -18.89 -7.10
C PRO A 71 14.47 -17.53 -6.42
N ALA A 72 13.20 -17.28 -6.03
CA ALA A 72 12.72 -15.99 -5.55
C ALA A 72 13.49 -15.40 -4.34
N TRP A 73 14.08 -16.24 -3.49
CA TRP A 73 14.81 -15.80 -2.30
C TRP A 73 16.20 -15.19 -2.62
N GLU A 74 16.80 -15.51 -3.76
CA GLU A 74 18.07 -14.87 -4.21
C GLU A 74 17.83 -13.47 -4.77
N VAL A 75 16.62 -13.23 -5.28
CA VAL A 75 16.23 -11.98 -5.94
C VAL A 75 15.84 -10.89 -4.93
N LEU A 76 15.21 -11.26 -3.82
CA LEU A 76 14.78 -10.29 -2.80
C LEU A 76 15.99 -9.57 -2.16
N THR A 77 17.09 -10.29 -1.95
CA THR A 77 18.29 -9.75 -1.29
C THR A 77 19.03 -8.72 -2.15
N THR A 78 18.91 -8.81 -3.48
CA THR A 78 19.53 -7.86 -4.42
C THR A 78 18.78 -6.53 -4.48
N VAL A 79 17.45 -6.55 -4.31
CA VAL A 79 16.62 -5.35 -4.24
C VAL A 79 16.88 -4.55 -2.95
N ASP A 80 17.04 -5.24 -1.81
CA ASP A 80 17.41 -4.60 -0.54
C ASP A 80 18.82 -3.97 -0.57
N GLY A 81 19.73 -4.54 -1.35
CA GLY A 81 21.06 -3.99 -1.62
C GLY A 81 21.01 -2.68 -2.44
N ALA A 82 20.24 -2.65 -3.53
CA ALA A 82 20.08 -1.46 -4.37
C ALA A 82 19.34 -0.30 -3.65
N ALA A 83 18.41 -0.62 -2.74
CA ALA A 83 17.72 0.36 -1.89
C ALA A 83 18.58 0.89 -0.73
N LYS A 84 19.71 0.26 -0.42
CA LYS A 84 20.70 0.75 0.55
C LYS A 84 21.71 1.70 -0.06
N ASP A 85 22.13 1.46 -1.31
CA ASP A 85 23.13 2.27 -2.03
C ASP A 85 22.63 3.69 -2.34
N SER A 86 21.36 3.83 -2.70
CA SER A 86 20.71 5.13 -2.97
C SER A 86 20.49 6.03 -1.75
N ARG A 87 20.85 5.57 -0.54
CA ARG A 87 20.78 6.37 0.71
C ARG A 87 22.13 6.95 1.14
N GLN A 88 23.19 6.76 0.36
CA GLN A 88 24.52 7.26 0.70
C GLN A 88 24.76 8.63 0.02
N PRO A 89 24.99 9.71 0.78
CA PRO A 89 25.26 11.02 0.19
C PRO A 89 26.60 10.99 -0.56
N PRO A 90 26.73 11.69 -1.70
CA PRO A 90 27.99 11.75 -2.43
C PRO A 90 29.06 12.42 -1.56
N THR A 91 30.16 11.70 -1.32
CA THR A 91 31.42 12.24 -0.76
C THR A 91 32.23 12.95 -1.82
#